data_AF-A0A183EWC3-F1
#
_entry.id   AF-A0A183EWC3-F1
#
_cell.length_a   1.000
_cell.length_b   1.000
_cell.length_c   1.000
_cell.angle_alpha   90.00
_cell.angle_beta   90.00
_cell.angle_gamma   90.00
#
_symmetry.space_group_name_H-M   'P 1'
#
loop_
_entity.id
_entity.type
_entity.pdbx_description
1 polymer ?
#
loop_
_entity_poly.entity_id
_entity_poly.type
_entity_poly.pdbx_seq_one_letter_code
_entity_poly.pdbx_strand_id
1 'polypeptide(L)'
;MSSKREAPADSIWQDRDIRFDLDPSGRNCRTTKVMKISAFPLIRRSLMFRLLCLIPGEHLVDRIDGVEDTKGNNGDRGILRITNLRIIWHAHAIPRINLSVGYNAVGGVTTRMAKSRLRGQAESLYLMARNANTRFEFIFTCINPSQTKLFTTVITIHRAYETSKLYRELKMRGAIVNDEHQLRILPQEQQCDRFDGVWNLSSDQVYILACSEITDC
;
A
#
# COMPACT_ATOMS: atom_id res chain seq x y z
N MET A 1 10.12 -25.19 -16.86
CA MET A 1 9.66 -23.84 -17.26
C MET A 1 8.67 -23.36 -16.21
N SER A 2 9.08 -22.45 -15.32
CA SER A 2 8.21 -21.92 -14.26
C SER A 2 7.23 -20.93 -14.89
N SER A 3 5.95 -21.32 -14.98
CA SER A 3 4.91 -20.39 -15.44
C SER A 3 4.75 -19.31 -14.37
N LYS A 4 5.19 -18.09 -14.64
CA LYS A 4 4.81 -16.93 -13.82
C LYS A 4 3.28 -16.83 -13.88
N ARG A 5 2.61 -17.22 -12.81
CA ARG A 5 1.18 -16.93 -12.64
C ARG A 5 1.10 -15.40 -12.52
N GLU A 6 0.56 -14.75 -13.55
CA GLU A 6 0.16 -13.35 -13.44
C GLU A 6 -0.92 -13.26 -12.35
N ALA A 7 -0.73 -12.34 -11.39
CA ALA A 7 -1.73 -12.09 -10.37
C ALA A 7 -3.04 -11.63 -11.05
N PRO A 8 -4.21 -12.05 -10.55
CA PRO A 8 -5.49 -11.64 -11.11
C PRO A 8 -5.59 -10.10 -11.14
N ALA A 9 -6.28 -9.56 -12.15
CA ALA A 9 -6.42 -8.12 -12.37
C ALA A 9 -7.03 -7.34 -11.19
N ASP A 10 -7.65 -8.05 -10.25
CA ASP A 10 -8.26 -7.53 -9.02
C ASP A 10 -7.34 -7.59 -7.79
N SER A 11 -6.06 -7.95 -7.94
CA SER A 11 -5.13 -7.93 -6.81
C SER A 11 -4.84 -6.48 -6.39
N ILE A 12 -5.17 -6.13 -5.15
CA ILE A 12 -4.77 -4.86 -4.53
C ILE A 12 -3.23 -4.81 -4.55
N TRP A 13 -2.70 -3.88 -5.34
CA TRP A 13 -1.26 -3.69 -5.51
C TRP A 13 -0.74 -2.44 -4.79
N GLN A 14 -1.66 -1.53 -4.45
CA GLN A 14 -1.36 -0.18 -3.99
C GLN A 14 -0.52 -0.16 -2.71
N ASP A 15 -0.77 -1.09 -1.79
CA ASP A 15 -0.02 -1.27 -0.55
C ASP A 15 1.18 -2.23 -0.69
N ARG A 16 1.23 -3.05 -1.75
CA ARG A 16 2.24 -4.12 -1.93
C ARG A 16 3.40 -3.76 -2.85
N ASP A 17 3.16 -2.92 -3.85
CA ASP A 17 4.11 -2.64 -4.91
C ASP A 17 4.75 -1.25 -4.80
N ILE A 18 5.90 -1.11 -5.46
CA ILE A 18 6.53 0.15 -5.79
C ILE A 18 6.37 0.36 -7.31
N ARG A 19 5.78 1.47 -7.73
CA ARG A 19 5.60 1.79 -9.15
C ARG A 19 5.99 3.23 -9.46
N PHE A 20 6.50 3.42 -10.67
CA PHE A 20 6.97 4.70 -11.21
C PHE A 20 6.17 5.06 -12.46
N ASP A 21 6.09 6.36 -12.75
CA ASP A 21 5.51 6.95 -13.96
C ASP A 21 4.15 6.35 -14.32
N LEU A 22 3.29 6.21 -13.30
CA LEU A 22 1.94 5.70 -13.45
C LEU A 22 1.16 6.67 -14.35
N ASP A 23 0.52 6.16 -15.40
CA ASP A 23 -0.20 7.03 -16.32
C ASP A 23 -1.37 7.73 -15.60
N PRO A 24 -1.32 9.06 -15.42
CA PRO A 24 -2.39 9.80 -14.78
C PRO A 24 -3.67 9.82 -15.65
N SER A 25 -3.56 9.48 -16.94
CA SER A 25 -4.66 9.44 -17.92
C SER A 25 -5.13 8.03 -18.29
N GLY A 26 -4.52 6.98 -17.73
CA GLY A 26 -4.95 5.58 -17.91
C GLY A 26 -4.96 5.05 -19.34
N ARG A 27 -4.14 5.54 -20.27
CA ARG A 27 -4.17 5.20 -21.71
C ARG A 27 -3.35 4.01 -22.17
N ASN A 28 -2.70 3.24 -21.29
CA ASN A 28 -2.00 2.03 -21.70
C ASN A 28 -2.41 0.81 -20.87
N CYS A 29 -3.41 0.09 -21.36
CA CYS A 29 -3.51 -1.34 -21.14
C CYS A 29 -3.87 -1.99 -22.48
N ARG A 30 -2.88 -2.59 -23.15
CA ARG A 30 -3.15 -3.50 -24.28
C ARG A 30 -3.75 -4.76 -23.68
N THR A 31 -5.07 -4.86 -23.64
CA THR A 31 -5.73 -6.15 -23.40
C THR A 31 -5.54 -6.99 -24.65
N THR A 32 -4.73 -8.04 -24.53
CA THR A 32 -4.69 -9.16 -25.47
C THR A 32 -6.12 -9.68 -25.65
N LYS A 33 -6.54 -9.75 -26.93
CA LYS A 33 -7.75 -10.37 -27.49
C LYS A 33 -8.68 -11.05 -26.47
N VAL A 34 -9.89 -10.52 -26.32
CA VAL A 34 -11.08 -11.34 -26.02
C VAL A 34 -12.16 -11.03 -27.05
N MET A 35 -12.74 -12.13 -27.53
CA MET A 35 -13.70 -12.31 -28.61
C MET A 35 -14.88 -11.34 -28.62
N LYS A 36 -15.29 -11.01 -29.86
CA LYS A 36 -16.62 -10.50 -30.21
C LYS A 36 -17.70 -11.42 -29.66
N ILE A 37 -18.56 -10.89 -28.79
CA ILE A 37 -19.98 -11.27 -28.75
C ILE A 37 -20.78 -9.97 -28.76
N SER A 38 -21.71 -9.92 -29.71
CA SER A 38 -22.55 -8.79 -30.07
C SER A 38 -23.67 -8.53 -29.07
N ALA A 39 -24.08 -7.26 -29.03
CA ALA A 39 -25.38 -6.73 -28.61
C ALA A 39 -25.69 -6.70 -27.10
N PHE A 40 -25.43 -5.54 -26.48
CA PHE A 40 -26.35 -4.81 -25.58
C PHE A 40 -25.81 -3.36 -25.44
N PRO A 41 -26.52 -2.33 -25.93
CA PRO A 41 -26.08 -0.95 -25.78
C PRO A 41 -26.67 -0.37 -24.50
N LEU A 42 -25.83 -0.17 -23.49
CA LEU A 42 -25.84 0.86 -22.43
C LEU A 42 -25.03 0.30 -21.24
N ILE A 43 -24.17 1.14 -20.64
CA ILE A 43 -23.11 0.80 -19.65
C ILE A 43 -21.77 0.36 -20.30
N ARG A 44 -21.23 1.21 -21.18
CA ARG A 44 -19.79 1.33 -21.39
C ARG A 44 -19.38 2.78 -21.15
N ARG A 45 -18.93 3.10 -19.93
CA ARG A 45 -18.04 4.25 -19.62
C ARG A 45 -17.77 4.35 -18.10
N SER A 46 -16.88 3.50 -17.57
CA SER A 46 -16.16 3.82 -16.31
C SER A 46 -14.87 2.99 -16.13
N LEU A 47 -14.27 2.48 -17.20
CA LEU A 47 -13.01 1.75 -17.12
C LEU A 47 -11.90 2.63 -17.72
N MET A 48 -10.80 2.79 -16.98
CA MET A 48 -9.56 3.56 -17.28
C MET A 48 -9.52 5.03 -16.85
N PHE A 49 -9.18 5.27 -15.57
CA PHE A 49 -8.56 6.53 -15.06
C PHE A 49 -7.88 6.36 -13.66
N ARG A 50 -7.40 5.16 -13.26
CA ARG A 50 -7.42 4.77 -11.83
C ARG A 50 -6.11 4.57 -11.05
N LEU A 51 -4.91 4.68 -11.63
CA LEU A 51 -3.70 4.20 -10.92
C LEU A 51 -3.23 5.09 -9.75
N LEU A 52 -3.41 6.41 -9.86
CA LEU A 52 -3.13 7.38 -8.78
C LEU A 52 -4.40 7.84 -8.03
N CYS A 53 -5.57 7.38 -8.48
CA CYS A 53 -6.82 7.57 -7.74
C CYS A 53 -6.82 6.66 -6.51
N LEU A 54 -7.54 7.12 -5.48
CA LEU A 54 -7.78 6.32 -4.29
C LEU A 54 -8.66 5.13 -4.69
N ILE A 55 -8.27 3.92 -4.26
CA ILE A 55 -9.13 2.74 -4.39
C ILE A 55 -10.21 2.75 -3.29
N PRO A 56 -11.29 1.95 -3.43
CA PRO A 56 -12.22 1.76 -2.31
C PRO A 56 -11.49 1.35 -1.03
N GLY A 57 -11.80 2.02 0.09
CA GLY A 57 -11.11 1.84 1.38
C GLY A 57 -9.77 2.58 1.53
N GLU A 58 -9.25 3.19 0.45
CA GLU A 58 -8.09 4.09 0.52
C GLU A 58 -8.55 5.53 0.80
N HIS A 59 -7.97 6.15 1.82
CA HIS A 59 -8.29 7.51 2.24
C HIS A 59 -7.03 8.37 2.25
N LEU A 60 -7.15 9.61 1.75
CA LEU A 60 -6.09 10.61 1.87
C LEU A 60 -6.04 11.08 3.33
N VAL A 61 -4.90 10.89 3.98
CA VAL A 61 -4.68 11.37 5.35
C VAL A 61 -4.10 12.78 5.32
N ASP A 62 -3.12 13.02 4.45
CA ASP A 62 -2.45 14.32 4.39
C ASP A 62 -1.89 14.60 2.98
N ARG A 63 -1.67 15.89 2.69
CA ARG A 63 -1.11 16.38 1.44
C ARG A 63 -0.10 17.49 1.72
N ILE A 64 1.12 17.28 1.27
CA ILE A 64 2.21 18.24 1.40
C ILE A 64 2.57 18.76 0.00
N ASP A 65 2.29 20.02 -0.26
CA ASP A 65 2.72 20.70 -1.48
C ASP A 65 4.17 21.20 -1.32
N GLY A 66 4.94 21.24 -2.41
CA GLY A 66 6.32 21.75 -2.32
C GLY A 66 7.32 20.75 -1.78
N VAL A 67 7.15 19.47 -2.11
CA VAL A 67 8.07 18.39 -1.77
C VAL A 67 8.89 18.00 -2.98
N GLU A 68 10.20 18.03 -2.85
CA GLU A 68 11.16 17.58 -3.86
C GLU A 68 11.51 16.11 -3.64
N ASP A 69 11.46 15.29 -4.70
CA ASP A 69 12.12 13.98 -4.71
C ASP A 69 13.62 14.19 -4.98
N THR A 70 14.39 14.32 -3.90
CA THR A 70 15.80 14.72 -3.94
C THR A 70 16.70 13.66 -4.60
N LYS A 71 16.28 12.39 -4.58
CA LYS A 71 17.07 11.29 -5.14
C LYS A 71 16.70 10.97 -6.58
N GLY A 72 15.41 10.96 -6.92
CA GLY A 72 14.94 10.60 -8.26
C GLY A 72 14.78 11.80 -9.21
N ASN A 73 14.32 12.95 -8.71
CA ASN A 73 13.93 14.11 -9.52
C ASN A 73 14.43 15.42 -8.89
N ASN A 74 15.75 15.50 -8.71
CA ASN A 74 16.40 16.60 -8.00
C ASN A 74 16.25 17.94 -8.74
N GLY A 75 15.69 18.93 -8.06
CA GLY A 75 15.33 20.24 -8.64
C GLY A 75 13.87 20.38 -9.05
N ASP A 76 13.08 19.31 -9.07
CA ASP A 76 11.66 19.38 -9.41
C ASP A 76 10.78 19.47 -8.15
N ARG A 77 9.95 20.52 -8.11
CA ARG A 77 8.92 20.64 -7.08
C ARG A 77 7.79 19.66 -7.37
N GLY A 78 7.38 18.92 -6.37
CA GLY A 78 6.23 18.02 -6.43
C GLY A 78 5.23 18.20 -5.29
N ILE A 79 4.27 17.29 -5.28
CA ILE A 79 3.24 17.14 -4.26
C ILE A 79 3.35 15.72 -3.70
N LEU A 80 3.46 15.62 -2.38
CA LEU A 80 3.45 14.36 -1.64
C LEU A 80 2.05 14.14 -1.06
N ARG A 81 1.42 13.03 -1.41
CA ARG A 81 0.13 12.59 -0.87
C ARG A 81 0.35 11.37 0.01
N ILE A 82 -0.17 11.44 1.22
CA ILE A 82 -0.03 10.42 2.25
C ILE A 82 -1.42 9.81 2.45
N THR A 83 -1.57 8.52 2.17
CA THR A 83 -2.82 7.78 2.33
C THR A 83 -2.70 6.79 3.48
N ASN A 84 -3.74 6.00 3.75
CA ASN A 84 -3.66 4.88 4.69
C ASN A 84 -2.94 3.64 4.13
N LEU A 85 -2.74 3.52 2.81
CA LEU A 85 -2.14 2.32 2.16
C LEU A 85 -0.77 2.56 1.52
N ARG A 86 -0.50 3.78 1.07
CA ARG A 86 0.69 4.14 0.31
C ARG A 86 1.04 5.62 0.39
N ILE A 87 2.27 5.91 -0.01
CA ILE A 87 2.73 7.28 -0.30
C ILE A 87 2.77 7.46 -1.82
N ILE A 88 2.29 8.60 -2.28
CA ILE A 88 2.31 8.98 -3.69
C ILE A 88 3.05 10.31 -3.80
N TRP A 89 4.02 10.38 -4.69
CA TRP A 89 4.64 11.65 -5.07
C TRP A 89 4.44 11.87 -6.56
N HIS A 90 4.17 13.10 -6.97
CA HIS A 90 4.21 13.47 -8.38
C HIS A 90 4.81 14.86 -8.56
N ALA A 91 5.52 15.07 -9.66
CA ALA A 91 5.99 16.38 -10.02
C ALA A 91 4.81 17.33 -10.26
N HIS A 92 4.96 18.59 -9.84
CA HIS A 92 3.93 19.61 -9.97
C HIS A 92 3.79 20.05 -11.42
N ALA A 93 4.92 20.26 -12.11
CA ALA A 93 4.95 20.72 -13.49
C ALA A 93 4.60 19.61 -14.50
N ILE A 94 5.04 18.37 -14.26
CA ILE A 94 4.88 17.24 -15.18
C ILE A 94 4.31 16.03 -14.41
N PRO A 95 2.98 15.92 -14.21
CA PRO A 95 2.37 14.84 -13.41
C PRO A 95 2.59 13.42 -13.92
N ARG A 96 3.08 13.24 -15.16
CA ARG A 96 3.51 11.94 -15.68
C ARG A 96 4.72 11.38 -14.94
N ILE A 97 5.54 12.26 -14.38
CA ILE A 97 6.65 11.91 -13.50
C ILE A 97 6.07 11.75 -12.10
N ASN A 98 5.91 10.51 -11.67
CA ASN A 98 5.33 10.18 -10.38
C ASN A 98 5.82 8.84 -9.86
N LEU A 99 5.56 8.59 -8.59
CA LEU A 99 5.84 7.32 -7.95
C LEU A 99 4.76 7.02 -6.90
N SER A 100 4.56 5.73 -6.67
CA SER A 100 3.67 5.18 -5.66
C SER A 100 4.43 4.10 -4.90
N VAL A 101 4.50 4.23 -3.57
CA VAL A 101 5.19 3.31 -2.68
C VAL A 101 4.19 2.77 -1.66
N GLY A 102 3.82 1.49 -1.81
CA GLY A 102 2.96 0.80 -0.86
C GLY A 102 3.63 0.57 0.49
N TYR A 103 2.89 0.72 1.59
CA TYR A 103 3.48 0.60 2.92
C TYR A 103 3.98 -0.80 3.25
N ASN A 104 3.46 -1.86 2.63
CA ASN A 104 3.98 -3.22 2.84
C ASN A 104 5.40 -3.40 2.29
N ALA A 105 5.75 -2.63 1.26
CA ALA A 105 7.10 -2.63 0.71
C ALA A 105 8.07 -1.79 1.56
N VAL A 106 7.58 -0.94 2.46
CA VAL A 106 8.42 -0.04 3.28
C VAL A 106 8.95 -0.78 4.49
N GLY A 107 10.28 -0.93 4.56
CA GLY A 107 10.98 -1.53 5.70
C GLY A 107 11.38 -0.52 6.77
N GLY A 108 11.42 0.78 6.44
CA GLY A 108 11.76 1.81 7.42
C GLY A 108 11.53 3.22 6.92
N VAL A 109 11.10 4.09 7.84
CA VAL A 109 10.88 5.51 7.63
C VAL A 109 11.70 6.28 8.67
N THR A 110 12.58 7.17 8.22
CA THR A 110 13.37 8.02 9.12
C THR A 110 13.47 9.44 8.57
N THR A 111 13.74 10.40 9.43
CA THR A 111 13.97 11.79 9.04
C THR A 111 15.44 12.13 9.26
N ARG A 112 16.11 12.71 8.26
CA ARG A 112 17.53 13.09 8.34
C ARG A 112 17.78 14.36 7.53
N MET A 113 18.91 15.02 7.77
CA MET A 113 19.33 16.15 6.95
C MET A 113 19.83 15.68 5.59
N ALA A 114 19.32 16.26 4.50
CA ALA A 114 19.77 16.04 3.13
C ALA A 114 20.02 17.37 2.39
N LYS A 115 20.86 17.29 1.35
CA LYS A 115 21.12 18.44 0.47
C LYS A 115 20.15 18.43 -0.71
N SER A 116 19.16 19.31 -0.66
CA SER A 116 18.25 19.65 -1.75
C SER A 116 18.88 20.69 -2.68
N ARG A 117 18.56 20.64 -3.98
CA ARG A 117 18.97 21.69 -4.93
C ARG A 117 18.12 22.95 -4.79
N LEU A 118 16.86 22.80 -4.41
CA LEU A 118 15.91 23.92 -4.25
C LEU A 118 16.11 24.68 -2.93
N ARG A 119 16.63 24.01 -1.89
CA ARG A 119 16.70 24.58 -0.53
C ARG A 119 18.09 24.54 0.10
N GLY A 120 19.02 23.71 -0.38
CA GLY A 120 20.29 23.45 0.30
C GLY A 120 20.13 22.39 1.39
N GLN A 121 20.80 22.56 2.53
CA GLN A 121 20.71 21.60 3.64
C GLN A 121 19.35 21.73 4.35
N ALA A 122 18.57 20.66 4.34
CA ALA A 122 17.22 20.65 4.87
C ALA A 122 16.86 19.29 5.48
N GLU A 123 15.91 19.31 6.40
CA GLU A 123 15.31 18.09 6.94
C GLU A 123 14.49 17.38 5.85
N SER A 124 14.76 16.09 5.68
CA SER A 124 14.22 15.26 4.60
C SER A 124 13.75 13.90 5.12
N LEU A 125 12.70 13.40 4.52
CA LEU A 125 12.13 12.08 4.78
C LEU A 125 12.87 11.03 3.96
N TYR A 126 13.41 10.03 4.65
CA TYR A 126 14.07 8.86 4.07
C TYR A 126 13.15 7.65 4.20
N LEU A 127 12.82 7.05 3.07
CA LEU A 127 12.01 5.84 2.96
C LEU A 127 12.85 4.72 2.37
N MET A 128 13.08 3.69 3.17
CA MET A 128 13.71 2.44 2.73
C MET A 128 12.63 1.43 2.39
N ALA A 129 12.60 1.00 1.14
CA ALA A 129 11.61 0.05 0.66
C ALA A 129 12.27 -1.10 -0.09
N ARG A 130 11.58 -2.24 -0.16
CA ARG A 130 12.03 -3.43 -0.87
C ARG A 130 10.92 -3.92 -1.76
N ASN A 131 11.24 -4.13 -3.04
CA ASN A 131 10.37 -4.83 -3.96
C ASN A 131 11.11 -6.08 -4.47
N ALA A 132 10.57 -7.27 -4.20
CA ALA A 132 11.25 -8.55 -4.45
C ALA A 132 12.69 -8.58 -3.89
N ASN A 133 13.71 -8.53 -4.75
CA ASN A 133 15.12 -8.57 -4.39
C ASN A 133 15.84 -7.23 -4.49
N THR A 134 15.14 -6.16 -4.90
CA THR A 134 15.72 -4.84 -5.04
C THR A 134 15.33 -3.96 -3.86
N ARG A 135 16.33 -3.25 -3.33
CA ARG A 135 16.14 -2.24 -2.29
C ARG A 135 16.10 -0.88 -2.95
N PHE A 136 15.10 -0.09 -2.60
CA PHE A 136 14.93 1.28 -3.02
C PHE A 136 15.06 2.20 -1.81
N GLU A 137 15.62 3.36 -2.05
CA GLU A 137 15.67 4.44 -1.09
C GLU A 137 15.06 5.67 -1.77
N PHE A 138 14.14 6.33 -1.08
CA PHE A 138 13.51 7.56 -1.52
C PHE A 138 13.82 8.67 -0.53
N ILE A 139 14.11 9.86 -1.03
CA ILE A 139 14.46 11.02 -0.21
C ILE A 139 13.56 12.17 -0.62
N PHE A 140 12.66 12.57 0.28
CA PHE A 140 11.74 13.68 0.05
C PHE A 140 12.11 14.88 0.91
N THR A 141 12.27 16.04 0.28
CA THR A 141 12.65 17.27 0.98
C THR A 141 11.56 18.32 0.83
N CYS A 142 11.04 18.83 1.95
CA CYS A 142 10.11 19.96 1.91
C CYS A 142 10.87 21.25 1.61
N ILE A 143 10.39 22.01 0.62
CA ILE A 143 10.90 23.34 0.31
C ILE A 143 10.55 24.32 1.44
N ASN A 144 9.37 24.19 2.06
CA ASN A 144 8.97 25.00 3.19
C ASN A 144 9.33 24.31 4.53
N PRO A 145 10.22 24.89 5.37
CA PRO A 145 10.56 24.32 6.68
C PRO A 145 9.36 24.16 7.60
N SER A 146 8.36 25.03 7.50
CA SER A 146 7.18 25.01 8.37
C SER A 146 6.38 23.72 8.23
N GLN A 147 6.49 23.06 7.08
CA GLN A 147 5.78 21.83 6.72
C GLN A 147 6.58 20.55 6.99
N THR A 148 7.85 20.63 7.44
CA THR A 148 8.64 19.40 7.69
C THR A 148 8.07 18.56 8.82
N LYS A 149 7.35 19.18 9.75
CA LYS A 149 6.59 18.49 10.81
C LYS A 149 5.58 17.49 10.24
N LEU A 150 5.07 17.68 9.02
CA LEU A 150 4.13 16.75 8.39
C LEU A 150 4.78 15.41 8.01
N PHE A 151 6.12 15.30 8.02
CA PHE A 151 6.79 14.01 7.88
C PHE A 151 6.53 13.07 9.07
N THR A 152 6.20 13.59 10.26
CA THR A 152 5.80 12.73 11.39
C THR A 152 4.52 11.96 11.09
N THR A 153 3.62 12.53 10.27
CA THR A 153 2.41 11.86 9.81
C THR A 153 2.73 10.58 9.05
N VAL A 154 3.75 10.60 8.18
CA VAL A 154 4.18 9.39 7.44
C VAL A 154 4.67 8.30 8.39
N ILE A 155 5.48 8.67 9.40
CA ILE A 155 6.02 7.72 10.38
C ILE A 155 4.87 7.08 11.18
N THR A 156 3.94 7.90 11.65
CA THR A 156 2.77 7.43 12.43
C THR A 156 1.89 6.49 11.61
N ILE A 157 1.60 6.83 10.35
CA ILE A 157 0.77 6.00 9.48
C ILE A 157 1.47 4.70 9.13
N HIS A 158 2.77 4.72 8.80
CA HIS A 158 3.52 3.50 8.52
C HIS A 158 3.51 2.56 9.73
N ARG A 159 3.68 3.10 10.95
CA ARG A 159 3.57 2.32 12.18
C ARG A 159 2.16 1.72 12.36
N ALA A 160 1.11 2.52 12.15
CA ALA A 160 -0.28 2.06 12.23
C ALA A 160 -0.58 0.97 11.18
N TYR A 161 -0.03 1.10 9.98
CA TYR A 161 -0.10 0.11 8.92
C TYR A 161 0.55 -1.21 9.38
N GLU A 162 1.77 -1.18 9.91
CA GLU A 162 2.46 -2.39 10.39
C GLU A 162 1.70 -3.10 11.52
N THR A 163 1.13 -2.35 12.47
CA THR A 163 0.38 -2.94 13.60
C THR A 163 -0.98 -3.50 13.22
N SER A 164 -1.50 -3.18 12.03
CA SER A 164 -2.81 -3.60 11.53
C SER A 164 -2.73 -4.67 10.44
N LYS A 165 -1.58 -5.31 10.22
CA LYS A 165 -1.42 -6.31 9.15
C LYS A 165 -2.38 -7.50 9.24
N LEU A 166 -2.80 -7.87 10.46
CA LEU A 166 -3.69 -9.01 10.68
C LEU A 166 -5.06 -8.88 9.98
N TYR A 167 -5.57 -7.67 9.71
CA TYR A 167 -6.83 -7.51 8.95
C TYR A 167 -6.71 -7.91 7.46
N ARG A 168 -5.50 -8.03 6.91
CA ARG A 168 -5.29 -8.15 5.45
C ARG A 168 -4.18 -9.11 5.05
N GLU A 169 -3.56 -9.79 6.00
CA GLU A 169 -2.52 -10.79 5.78
C GLU A 169 -2.89 -12.13 6.40
N LEU A 170 -2.70 -13.19 5.63
CA LEU A 170 -2.83 -14.56 6.12
C LEU A 170 -1.66 -14.87 7.07
N LYS A 171 -1.97 -15.23 8.32
CA LYS A 171 -0.96 -15.63 9.31
C LYS A 171 -1.15 -17.08 9.73
N MET A 172 -0.11 -17.88 9.50
CA MET A 172 -0.05 -19.26 9.98
C MET A 172 0.64 -19.30 11.35
N ARG A 173 0.11 -20.12 12.27
CA ARG A 173 0.69 -20.34 13.61
C ARG A 173 0.92 -19.04 14.39
N GLY A 174 0.01 -18.07 14.25
CA GLY A 174 0.04 -16.83 15.02
C GLY A 174 -0.45 -17.05 16.45
N ALA A 175 0.10 -16.30 17.40
CA ALA A 175 -0.43 -16.19 18.76
C ALA A 175 -1.72 -15.36 18.75
N ILE A 176 -2.83 -16.00 18.36
CA ILE A 176 -4.17 -15.37 18.27
C ILE A 176 -5.07 -15.73 19.44
N VAL A 177 -4.68 -16.69 20.29
CA VAL A 177 -5.44 -17.12 21.47
C VAL A 177 -4.74 -16.60 22.74
N ASN A 178 -5.51 -16.11 23.71
CA ASN A 178 -5.00 -15.67 25.01
C ASN A 178 -4.84 -16.83 26.01
N ASP A 179 -4.33 -16.55 27.20
CA ASP A 179 -4.12 -17.57 28.26
C ASP A 179 -5.43 -18.20 28.77
N GLU A 180 -6.57 -17.55 28.51
CA GLU A 180 -7.92 -18.00 28.86
C GLU A 180 -8.60 -18.82 27.74
N HIS A 181 -7.85 -19.22 26.70
CA HIS A 181 -8.36 -19.96 25.54
C HIS A 181 -9.46 -19.24 24.74
N GLN A 182 -9.41 -17.91 24.69
CA GLN A 182 -10.29 -17.06 23.89
C GLN A 182 -9.51 -16.40 22.75
N LEU A 183 -10.22 -16.12 21.64
CA LEU A 183 -9.65 -15.36 20.54
C LEU A 183 -9.29 -13.95 21.00
N ARG A 184 -8.07 -13.52 20.69
CA ARG A 184 -7.61 -12.14 20.88
C ARG A 184 -8.16 -11.27 19.75
N ILE A 185 -9.25 -10.59 20.04
CA ILE A 185 -9.93 -9.68 19.13
C ILE A 185 -9.10 -8.43 18.84
N LEU A 186 -9.01 -8.04 17.57
CA LEU A 186 -8.36 -6.82 17.12
C LEU A 186 -9.25 -5.59 17.35
N PRO A 187 -8.70 -4.36 17.31
CA PRO A 187 -9.54 -3.15 17.36
C PRO A 187 -10.66 -3.18 16.29
N GLN A 188 -11.89 -2.79 16.61
CA GLN A 188 -12.98 -2.77 15.62
C GLN A 188 -13.37 -4.14 15.01
N GLU A 189 -12.82 -5.24 15.51
CA GLU A 189 -13.26 -6.60 15.19
C GLU A 189 -14.26 -7.05 16.27
N GLN A 190 -15.27 -7.81 15.88
CA GLN A 190 -16.27 -8.41 16.75
C GLN A 190 -16.41 -9.90 16.43
N GLN A 191 -16.49 -10.72 17.48
CA GLN A 191 -16.75 -12.15 17.34
C GLN A 191 -18.24 -12.38 17.04
N CYS A 192 -18.50 -13.06 15.93
CA CYS A 192 -19.84 -13.44 15.48
C CYS A 192 -20.21 -14.81 16.04
N ASP A 193 -19.42 -15.83 15.73
CA ASP A 193 -19.72 -17.23 16.07
C ASP A 193 -18.46 -17.98 16.53
N ARG A 194 -18.68 -18.96 17.42
CA ARG A 194 -17.66 -19.90 17.91
C ARG A 194 -18.14 -21.33 17.71
N PHE A 195 -17.32 -22.16 17.07
CA PHE A 195 -17.59 -23.58 16.86
C PHE A 195 -16.48 -24.44 17.44
N ASP A 196 -16.81 -25.26 18.44
CA ASP A 196 -15.87 -26.24 18.99
C ASP A 196 -15.94 -27.57 18.21
N GLY A 197 -14.83 -28.32 18.21
CA GLY A 197 -14.77 -29.64 17.59
C GLY A 197 -14.68 -29.64 16.06
N VAL A 198 -14.19 -28.55 15.47
CA VAL A 198 -14.01 -28.40 14.03
C VAL A 198 -12.77 -29.15 13.57
N TRP A 199 -12.92 -29.88 12.46
CA TRP A 199 -11.89 -30.74 11.89
C TRP A 199 -11.04 -29.99 10.86
N ASN A 200 -9.72 -30.05 10.99
CA ASN A 200 -8.81 -29.58 9.94
C ASN A 200 -8.47 -30.73 8.97
N LEU A 201 -9.03 -30.67 7.75
CA LEU A 201 -8.83 -31.68 6.70
C LEU A 201 -7.46 -31.61 6.00
N SER A 202 -6.63 -30.61 6.32
CA SER A 202 -5.29 -30.47 5.72
C SER A 202 -4.22 -31.32 6.42
N SER A 203 -4.56 -32.03 7.50
CA SER A 203 -3.62 -32.85 8.27
C SER A 203 -3.98 -34.33 8.13
N ASP A 204 -2.97 -35.16 7.85
CA ASP A 204 -3.11 -36.62 7.77
C ASP A 204 -3.43 -37.25 9.13
N GLN A 205 -3.32 -36.49 10.22
CA GLN A 205 -3.73 -36.90 11.57
C GLN A 205 -5.21 -36.59 11.78
N VAL A 206 -6.06 -37.60 11.59
CA VAL A 206 -7.53 -37.58 11.67
C VAL A 206 -8.07 -37.39 13.10
N TYR A 207 -7.39 -36.63 13.98
CA TYR A 207 -7.86 -36.39 15.37
C TYR A 207 -7.63 -34.96 15.91
N ILE A 208 -7.43 -33.94 15.06
CA ILE A 208 -7.32 -32.56 15.56
C ILE A 208 -8.71 -31.94 15.65
N LEU A 209 -9.35 -32.07 16.81
CA LEU A 209 -10.49 -31.25 17.21
C LEU A 209 -9.98 -29.83 17.53
N ALA A 210 -10.46 -28.85 16.78
CA ALA A 210 -10.09 -27.45 16.96
C ALA A 210 -11.33 -26.58 17.24
N CYS A 211 -11.09 -25.35 17.69
CA CYS A 211 -12.10 -24.30 17.74
C CYS A 211 -11.98 -23.44 16.47
N SER A 212 -13.09 -23.16 15.80
CA SER A 212 -13.20 -22.20 14.71
C SER A 212 -13.91 -20.96 15.20
N GLU A 213 -13.31 -19.80 14.95
CA GLU A 213 -13.84 -18.50 15.37
C GLU A 213 -14.13 -17.68 14.11
N ILE A 214 -15.34 -17.11 14.03
CA ILE A 214 -15.76 -16.24 12.93
C ILE A 214 -15.93 -14.83 13.48
N THR A 215 -15.28 -13.86 12.83
CA THR A 215 -15.32 -12.44 13.18
C THR A 215 -15.78 -11.60 11.98
N ASP A 216 -16.26 -10.38 12.24
CA ASP A 216 -16.57 -9.41 11.19
C ASP A 216 -15.31 -8.63 10.75
N CYS A 217 -15.24 -8.34 9.44
CA CYS A 217 -14.21 -7.52 8.80
C CYS A 217 -14.85 -6.71 7.67
#